data_AF-A0A7Y7BD04-F1
#
_entry.id   AF-A0A7Y7BD04-F1
#
_cell.length_a   1.000
_cell.length_b   1.000
_cell.length_c   1.000
_cell.angle_alpha   90.00
_cell.angle_beta   90.00
_cell.angle_gamma   90.00
#
_symmetry.space_group_name_H-M   'P 1'
#
loop_
_entity.id
_entity.type
_entity.pdbx_description
1 polymer ?
#
loop_
_entity_poly.entity_id
_entity_poly.type
_entity_poly.pdbx_seq_one_letter_code
_entity_poly.pdbx_strand_id
1 'polypeptide(L)'
;MKAVWKNLFLFSALAFVAFFSCDQRTDEEKWEAQIRGFFYEYKDEVQSYVPLRYQKIDLAFLENQEVIKDALLVLQDTTRQRVRQLHLANLSDEVENISAFSEPFHIDHIDDYLKLRAAAEGRLSRKQKTHSETYQEALALEQSALDNLESLLSQFSLSIYSIDFENDPVIYFHEYRMNDEDRSAVFELDRKSSEILSFKELGVV
;
A
#
# COMPACT_ATOMS: atom_id res chain seq x y z
N MET A 1 -42.23 -7.00 42.86
CA MET A 1 -42.46 -7.00 41.39
C MET A 1 -42.18 -5.66 40.71
N LYS A 2 -42.74 -4.52 41.15
CA LYS A 2 -42.55 -3.21 40.48
C LYS A 2 -41.09 -2.71 40.43
N ALA A 3 -40.27 -3.00 41.44
CA ALA A 3 -38.86 -2.60 41.48
C ALA A 3 -37.98 -3.41 40.51
N VAL A 4 -38.27 -4.70 40.32
CA VAL A 4 -37.52 -5.58 39.40
C VAL A 4 -37.77 -5.17 37.95
N TRP A 5 -39.00 -4.80 37.60
CA TRP A 5 -39.35 -4.27 36.28
C TRP A 5 -38.72 -2.90 35.98
N LYS A 6 -38.65 -2.01 36.98
CA LYS A 6 -37.95 -0.72 36.84
C LYS A 6 -36.45 -0.91 36.63
N ASN A 7 -35.83 -1.84 37.35
CA ASN A 7 -34.40 -2.13 37.19
C ASN A 7 -34.12 -2.80 35.84
N LEU A 8 -34.98 -3.71 35.38
CA LEU A 8 -34.84 -4.34 34.07
C LEU A 8 -34.95 -3.31 32.93
N PHE A 9 -35.88 -2.37 33.04
CA PHE A 9 -36.05 -1.28 32.07
C PHE A 9 -34.87 -0.30 32.09
N LEU A 10 -34.33 0.02 33.26
CA LEU A 10 -33.13 0.85 33.38
C LEU A 10 -31.90 0.18 32.77
N PHE A 11 -31.72 -1.13 32.98
CA PHE A 11 -30.65 -1.90 32.35
C PHE A 11 -30.83 -1.99 30.83
N SER A 12 -32.05 -2.19 30.33
CA SER A 12 -32.29 -2.23 28.89
C SER A 12 -32.10 -0.85 28.25
N ALA A 13 -32.51 0.23 28.92
CA ALA A 13 -32.29 1.60 28.45
C ALA A 13 -30.79 1.97 28.46
N LEU A 14 -30.03 1.56 29.48
CA LEU A 14 -28.57 1.75 29.52
C LEU A 14 -27.85 0.93 28.44
N ALA A 15 -28.26 -0.33 28.24
CA ALA A 15 -27.73 -1.15 27.16
C ALA A 15 -28.06 -0.57 25.78
N PHE A 16 -29.27 -0.02 25.60
CA PHE A 16 -29.68 0.65 24.38
C PHE A 16 -28.86 1.92 24.14
N VAL A 17 -28.68 2.78 25.15
CA VAL A 17 -27.84 3.98 25.03
C VAL A 17 -26.38 3.62 24.75
N ALA A 18 -25.83 2.59 25.39
CA ALA A 18 -24.46 2.12 25.12
C ALA A 18 -24.32 1.53 23.70
N PHE A 19 -25.31 0.77 23.23
CA PHE A 19 -25.31 0.19 21.88
C PHE A 19 -25.48 1.25 20.78
N PHE A 20 -26.21 2.33 21.05
CA PHE A 20 -26.35 3.48 20.15
C PHE A 20 -25.24 4.53 20.32
N SER A 21 -24.46 4.51 21.41
CA SER A 21 -23.27 5.35 21.57
C SER A 21 -22.00 4.73 21.01
N CYS A 22 -22.01 3.42 20.71
CA CYS A 22 -20.96 2.81 19.90
C CYS A 22 -21.11 3.35 18.48
N ASP A 23 -20.10 4.09 18.02
CA ASP A 23 -20.02 4.59 16.66
C ASP A 23 -20.12 3.43 15.67
N GLN A 24 -21.28 3.29 15.02
CA GLN A 24 -21.57 2.22 14.07
C GLN A 24 -20.97 2.46 12.69
N ARG A 25 -20.25 3.58 12.51
CA ARG A 25 -19.55 3.86 11.26
C ARG A 25 -18.51 2.79 10.98
N THR A 26 -18.43 2.42 9.70
CA THR A 26 -17.32 1.59 9.22
C THR A 26 -16.00 2.34 9.39
N ASP A 27 -14.88 1.61 9.42
CA ASP A 27 -13.58 2.26 9.55
C ASP A 27 -13.28 3.17 8.35
N GLU A 28 -13.79 2.82 7.16
CA GLU A 28 -13.74 3.67 5.96
C GLU A 28 -14.46 5.00 6.16
N GLU A 29 -15.70 4.97 6.65
CA GLU A 29 -16.45 6.20 6.95
C GLU A 29 -15.78 7.06 8.03
N LYS A 30 -15.07 6.44 8.98
CA LYS A 30 -14.28 7.15 10.00
C LYS A 30 -13.07 7.83 9.37
N TRP A 31 -12.28 7.12 8.56
CA TRP A 31 -11.12 7.71 7.89
C TRP A 31 -11.51 8.86 6.97
N GLU A 32 -12.54 8.68 6.14
CA GLU A 32 -13.04 9.76 5.28
C GLU A 32 -13.56 10.96 6.09
N ALA A 33 -14.21 10.71 7.24
CA ALA A 33 -14.64 11.79 8.12
C ALA A 33 -13.47 12.57 8.72
N GLN A 34 -12.35 11.90 9.03
CA GLN A 34 -11.14 12.57 9.51
C GLN A 34 -10.50 13.42 8.42
N ILE A 35 -10.46 12.93 7.17
CA ILE A 35 -10.00 13.73 6.01
C ILE A 35 -10.87 14.98 5.84
N ARG A 36 -12.21 14.87 5.97
CA ARG A 36 -13.09 16.05 5.94
C ARG A 36 -12.82 16.99 7.12
N GLY A 37 -12.66 16.45 8.31
CA GLY A 37 -12.35 17.19 9.54
C GLY A 37 -11.09 18.05 9.40
N PHE A 38 -10.05 17.52 8.76
CA PHE A 38 -8.81 18.25 8.47
C PHE A 38 -9.05 19.57 7.75
N PHE A 39 -9.86 19.58 6.69
CA PHE A 39 -10.14 20.82 5.96
C PHE A 39 -10.97 21.81 6.78
N TYR A 40 -11.83 21.31 7.67
CA TYR A 40 -12.61 22.16 8.57
C TYR A 40 -11.79 22.80 9.68
N GLU A 41 -10.71 22.14 10.12
CA GLU A 41 -9.87 22.61 11.22
C GLU A 41 -8.64 23.41 10.75
N TYR A 42 -8.05 23.06 9.60
CA TYR A 42 -6.72 23.54 9.21
C TYR A 42 -6.66 24.46 7.99
N LYS A 43 -7.71 24.56 7.18
CA LYS A 43 -7.75 25.50 6.05
C LYS A 43 -8.87 26.51 6.33
N ASP A 44 -8.49 27.75 6.67
CA ASP A 44 -9.34 28.88 7.09
C ASP A 44 -10.51 29.28 6.13
N GLU A 45 -10.76 28.50 5.08
CA GLU A 45 -11.78 28.71 4.04
C GLU A 45 -12.75 27.51 3.97
N VAL A 46 -13.29 27.14 5.13
CA VAL A 46 -14.27 26.06 5.35
C VAL A 46 -15.43 26.05 4.34
N GLN A 47 -15.84 27.22 3.84
CA GLN A 47 -17.02 27.33 2.98
C GLN A 47 -16.81 26.92 1.53
N SER A 48 -15.56 26.76 1.05
CA SER A 48 -15.29 26.41 -0.35
C SER A 48 -14.88 24.96 -0.56
N TYR A 49 -14.71 24.18 0.51
CA TYR A 49 -14.35 22.77 0.43
C TYR A 49 -15.53 21.90 -0.02
N VAL A 50 -15.35 21.17 -1.12
CA VAL A 50 -16.29 20.13 -1.59
C VAL A 50 -15.52 18.85 -1.86
N PRO A 51 -15.80 17.74 -1.15
CA PRO A 51 -15.17 16.46 -1.46
C PRO A 51 -15.69 15.92 -2.79
N LEU A 52 -14.79 15.47 -3.66
CA LEU A 52 -15.14 14.91 -4.97
C LEU A 52 -14.97 13.38 -4.99
N ARG A 53 -13.81 12.87 -4.54
CA ARG A 53 -13.53 11.43 -4.52
C ARG A 53 -12.61 11.06 -3.36
N TYR A 54 -12.90 9.92 -2.73
CA TYR A 54 -11.98 9.21 -1.85
C TYR A 54 -11.58 7.90 -2.51
N GLN A 55 -10.29 7.63 -2.61
CA GLN A 55 -9.76 6.38 -3.11
C GLN A 55 -8.75 5.86 -2.11
N LYS A 56 -9.08 4.76 -1.43
CA LYS A 56 -8.12 4.04 -0.60
C LYS A 56 -7.03 3.44 -1.49
N ILE A 57 -5.77 3.62 -1.08
CA ILE A 57 -4.61 3.01 -1.72
C ILE A 57 -4.29 1.74 -0.94
N ASP A 58 -4.89 0.64 -1.37
CA ASP A 58 -4.68 -0.70 -0.80
C ASP A 58 -4.16 -1.67 -1.85
N LEU A 59 -3.94 -2.93 -1.43
CA LEU A 59 -3.44 -3.98 -2.31
C LEU A 59 -4.30 -4.13 -3.57
N ALA A 60 -5.63 -4.13 -3.42
CA ALA A 60 -6.56 -4.27 -4.54
C ALA A 60 -6.48 -3.09 -5.52
N PHE A 61 -6.30 -1.85 -5.01
CA PHE A 61 -6.09 -0.69 -5.85
C PHE A 61 -4.81 -0.82 -6.69
N LEU A 62 -3.69 -1.19 -6.05
CA LEU A 62 -2.40 -1.33 -6.73
C LEU A 62 -2.42 -2.48 -7.75
N GLU A 63 -3.00 -3.61 -7.38
CA GLU A 63 -3.10 -4.77 -8.27
C GLU A 63 -3.99 -4.53 -9.48
N ASN A 64 -4.82 -3.50 -9.48
CA ASN A 64 -5.59 -3.13 -10.66
C ASN A 64 -4.82 -2.22 -11.63
N GLN A 65 -3.66 -1.70 -11.26
CA GLN A 65 -2.84 -0.87 -12.14
C GLN A 65 -2.05 -1.72 -13.14
N GLU A 66 -2.27 -1.51 -14.43
CA GLU A 66 -1.56 -2.25 -15.50
C GLU A 66 -0.03 -2.11 -15.38
N VAL A 67 0.45 -0.91 -15.04
CA VAL A 67 1.88 -0.62 -14.85
C VAL A 67 2.50 -1.51 -13.77
N ILE A 68 1.76 -1.79 -12.69
CA ILE A 68 2.26 -2.67 -11.61
C ILE A 68 2.29 -4.12 -12.08
N LYS A 69 1.24 -4.58 -12.78
CA LYS A 69 1.19 -5.94 -13.34
C LYS A 69 2.36 -6.19 -14.29
N ASP A 70 2.61 -5.25 -15.20
CA ASP A 70 3.69 -5.35 -16.18
C ASP A 70 5.07 -5.40 -15.50
N ALA A 71 5.28 -4.56 -14.49
CA ALA A 71 6.51 -4.59 -13.72
C ALA A 71 6.71 -5.93 -13.00
N LEU A 72 5.68 -6.45 -12.33
CA LEU A 72 5.74 -7.75 -11.66
C LEU A 72 6.03 -8.91 -12.64
N LEU A 73 5.51 -8.85 -13.87
CA LEU A 73 5.84 -9.82 -14.92
C LEU A 73 7.33 -9.78 -15.28
N VAL A 74 7.91 -8.59 -15.41
CA VAL A 74 9.37 -8.44 -15.67
C VAL A 74 10.19 -9.03 -14.52
N LEU A 75 9.78 -8.81 -13.26
CA LEU A 75 10.45 -9.40 -12.10
C LEU A 75 10.37 -10.94 -12.11
N GLN A 76 9.21 -11.50 -12.45
CA GLN A 76 9.03 -12.95 -12.58
C GLN A 76 9.92 -13.55 -13.68
N ASP A 77 9.91 -12.95 -14.87
CA ASP A 77 10.72 -13.42 -16.00
C ASP A 77 12.22 -13.34 -15.70
N THR A 78 12.65 -12.26 -15.07
CA THR A 78 14.05 -12.11 -14.65
C THR A 78 14.40 -13.13 -13.57
N THR A 79 13.49 -13.42 -12.64
CA THR A 79 13.68 -14.45 -11.62
C THR A 79 13.81 -15.85 -12.23
N ARG A 80 12.99 -16.19 -13.24
CA ARG A 80 13.13 -17.45 -13.99
C ARG A 80 14.51 -17.58 -14.62
N GLN A 81 15.04 -16.49 -15.19
CA GLN A 81 16.39 -16.48 -15.73
C GLN A 81 17.46 -16.62 -14.63
N ARG A 82 17.30 -15.90 -13.51
CA ARG A 82 18.20 -15.97 -12.35
C ARG A 82 18.27 -17.39 -11.78
N VAL A 83 17.13 -18.06 -11.60
CA VAL A 83 17.07 -19.46 -11.16
C VAL A 83 17.85 -20.38 -12.10
N ARG A 84 17.73 -20.20 -13.43
CA ARG A 84 18.54 -20.96 -14.39
C ARG A 84 20.04 -20.72 -14.19
N GLN A 85 20.47 -19.47 -13.99
CA GLN A 85 21.88 -19.16 -13.74
C GLN A 85 22.39 -19.76 -12.43
N LEU A 86 21.58 -19.71 -11.36
CA LEU A 86 21.91 -20.31 -10.07
C LEU A 86 22.09 -21.84 -10.18
N HIS A 87 21.24 -22.52 -10.94
CA HIS A 87 21.41 -23.95 -11.24
C HIS A 87 22.73 -24.21 -11.98
N LEU A 88 23.04 -23.45 -13.03
CA LEU A 88 24.30 -23.59 -13.78
C LEU A 88 25.53 -23.35 -12.89
N ALA A 89 25.41 -22.49 -11.88
CA ALA A 89 26.46 -22.20 -10.91
C ALA A 89 26.53 -23.21 -9.72
N ASN A 90 25.67 -24.23 -9.69
CA ASN A 90 25.50 -25.16 -8.56
C ASN A 90 25.23 -24.41 -7.24
N LEU A 91 24.20 -23.58 -7.22
CA LEU A 91 23.72 -22.80 -6.06
C LEU A 91 22.27 -23.17 -5.72
N SER A 92 22.00 -24.46 -5.50
CA SER A 92 20.63 -24.97 -5.27
C SER A 92 19.95 -24.37 -4.05
N ASP A 93 20.68 -24.13 -2.96
CA ASP A 93 20.13 -23.53 -1.73
C ASP A 93 19.52 -22.13 -2.00
N GLU A 94 20.12 -21.35 -2.89
CA GLU A 94 19.60 -20.03 -3.27
C GLU A 94 18.40 -20.12 -4.21
N VAL A 95 18.31 -21.21 -5.01
CA VAL A 95 17.13 -21.46 -5.86
C VAL A 95 15.90 -21.67 -5.00
N GLU A 96 16.00 -22.49 -3.95
CA GLU A 96 14.87 -22.77 -3.05
C GLU A 96 14.31 -21.47 -2.47
N ASN A 97 15.18 -20.53 -2.10
CA ASN A 97 14.79 -19.25 -1.51
C ASN A 97 14.06 -18.32 -2.48
N ILE A 98 14.47 -18.26 -3.74
CA ILE A 98 13.94 -17.24 -4.70
C ILE A 98 12.94 -17.80 -5.71
N SER A 99 12.87 -19.13 -5.88
CA SER A 99 12.04 -19.77 -6.91
C SER A 99 10.55 -19.45 -6.77
N ALA A 100 10.04 -19.14 -5.58
CA ALA A 100 8.66 -18.72 -5.39
C ALA A 100 8.29 -17.46 -6.21
N PHE A 101 9.23 -16.53 -6.39
CA PHE A 101 9.04 -15.30 -7.19
C PHE A 101 9.17 -15.53 -8.70
N SER A 102 9.39 -16.78 -9.14
CA SER A 102 9.30 -17.16 -10.54
C SER A 102 7.86 -17.43 -11.00
N GLU A 103 6.93 -17.48 -10.04
CA GLU A 103 5.49 -17.55 -10.23
C GLU A 103 4.83 -16.21 -9.87
N PRO A 104 3.56 -15.98 -10.25
CA PRO A 104 2.85 -14.75 -9.88
C PRO A 104 2.87 -14.50 -8.36
N PHE A 105 3.24 -13.27 -7.98
CA PHE A 105 3.27 -12.81 -6.59
C PHE A 105 2.67 -11.41 -6.48
N HIS A 106 2.23 -11.07 -5.26
CA HIS A 106 1.56 -9.81 -4.93
C HIS A 106 2.58 -8.68 -4.70
N ILE A 107 2.17 -7.44 -4.94
CA ILE A 107 3.07 -6.27 -4.84
C ILE A 107 3.56 -6.02 -3.40
N ASP A 108 2.80 -6.44 -2.40
CA ASP A 108 3.19 -6.38 -0.99
C ASP A 108 4.35 -7.32 -0.63
N HIS A 109 4.68 -8.31 -1.46
CA HIS A 109 5.85 -9.17 -1.27
C HIS A 109 7.14 -8.65 -1.96
N ILE A 110 7.12 -7.43 -2.51
CA ILE A 110 8.26 -6.91 -3.28
C ILE A 110 9.49 -6.64 -2.41
N ASP A 111 9.33 -6.31 -1.14
CA ASP A 111 10.45 -6.08 -0.23
C ASP A 111 11.20 -7.38 0.07
N ASP A 112 10.47 -8.49 0.27
CA ASP A 112 11.00 -9.83 0.45
C ASP A 112 11.68 -10.32 -0.83
N TYR A 113 11.08 -10.06 -1.98
CA TYR A 113 11.72 -10.27 -3.28
C TYR A 113 13.08 -9.56 -3.37
N LEU A 114 13.14 -8.28 -3.00
CA LEU A 114 14.36 -7.47 -3.07
C LEU A 114 15.48 -8.02 -2.17
N LYS A 115 15.14 -8.49 -0.96
CA LYS A 115 16.09 -9.12 -0.03
C LYS A 115 16.67 -10.41 -0.64
N LEU A 116 15.80 -11.28 -1.14
CA LEU A 116 16.18 -12.59 -1.65
C LEU A 116 16.92 -12.49 -2.99
N ARG A 117 16.52 -11.58 -3.89
CA ARG A 117 17.27 -11.33 -5.13
C ARG A 117 18.69 -10.85 -4.85
N ALA A 118 18.87 -9.96 -3.87
CA ALA A 118 20.17 -9.39 -3.57
C ALA A 118 21.14 -10.46 -3.02
N ALA A 119 20.62 -11.36 -2.17
CA ALA A 119 21.36 -12.51 -1.68
C ALA A 119 21.78 -13.45 -2.82
N ALA A 120 20.83 -13.83 -3.67
CA ALA A 120 21.06 -14.71 -4.81
C ALA A 120 22.08 -14.13 -5.80
N GLU A 121 21.92 -12.87 -6.18
CA GLU A 121 22.82 -12.19 -7.13
C GLU A 121 24.22 -12.02 -6.53
N GLY A 122 24.33 -11.67 -5.25
CA GLY A 122 25.60 -11.57 -4.55
C GLY A 122 26.38 -12.90 -4.51
N ARG A 123 25.68 -14.03 -4.47
CA ARG A 123 26.29 -15.37 -4.55
C ARG A 123 26.67 -15.74 -5.98
N LEU A 124 25.79 -15.48 -6.93
CA LEU A 124 26.01 -15.77 -8.34
C LEU A 124 27.23 -15.01 -8.86
N SER A 125 27.31 -13.70 -8.60
CA SER A 125 28.44 -12.84 -8.98
C SER A 125 29.79 -13.28 -8.39
N ARG A 126 29.79 -13.95 -7.22
CA ARG A 126 31.04 -14.51 -6.62
C ARG A 126 31.51 -15.77 -7.33
N LYS A 127 30.60 -16.59 -7.87
CA LYS A 127 30.94 -17.81 -8.61
C LYS A 127 31.19 -17.55 -10.09
N GLN A 128 30.47 -16.61 -10.68
CA GLN A 128 30.49 -16.30 -12.11
C GLN A 128 30.76 -14.82 -12.32
N LYS A 129 31.96 -14.49 -12.80
CA LYS A 129 32.39 -13.10 -13.02
C LYS A 129 31.77 -12.44 -14.26
N THR A 130 31.29 -13.24 -15.21
CA THR A 130 30.72 -12.75 -16.46
C THR A 130 29.42 -13.49 -16.74
N HIS A 131 28.34 -12.72 -16.85
CA HIS A 131 27.03 -13.22 -17.22
C HIS A 131 26.87 -13.23 -18.75
N SER A 132 25.90 -14.01 -19.25
CA SER A 132 25.49 -13.92 -20.65
C SER A 132 24.86 -12.55 -20.93
N GLU A 133 25.00 -12.08 -22.16
CA GLU A 133 24.40 -10.82 -22.63
C GLU A 133 22.89 -10.79 -22.36
N THR A 134 22.18 -11.87 -22.68
CA THR A 134 20.75 -12.01 -22.40
C THR A 134 20.39 -11.85 -20.92
N TYR A 135 21.23 -12.36 -20.01
CA TYR A 135 20.97 -12.20 -18.57
C TYR A 135 21.22 -10.75 -18.12
N GLN A 136 22.25 -10.09 -18.68
CA GLN A 136 22.50 -8.67 -18.41
C GLN A 136 21.36 -7.78 -18.90
N GLU A 137 20.80 -8.05 -20.07
CA GLU A 137 19.62 -7.37 -20.58
C GLU A 137 18.42 -7.56 -19.64
N ALA A 138 18.19 -8.78 -19.15
CA ALA A 138 17.12 -9.06 -18.18
C ALA A 138 17.32 -8.29 -16.87
N LEU A 139 18.56 -8.21 -16.35
CA LEU A 139 18.88 -7.42 -15.16
C LEU A 139 18.62 -5.91 -15.37
N ALA A 140 18.90 -5.38 -16.56
CA ALA A 140 18.62 -3.98 -16.88
C ALA A 140 17.10 -3.71 -16.93
N LEU A 141 16.32 -4.62 -17.52
CA LEU A 141 14.86 -4.54 -17.53
C LEU A 141 14.27 -4.61 -16.11
N GLU A 142 14.79 -5.53 -15.28
CA GLU A 142 14.41 -5.62 -13.87
C GLU A 142 14.66 -4.31 -13.13
N GLN A 143 15.85 -3.73 -13.27
CA GLN A 143 16.17 -2.47 -12.59
C GLN A 143 15.24 -1.35 -13.04
N SER A 144 14.97 -1.23 -14.35
CA SER A 144 14.02 -0.25 -14.85
C SER A 144 12.60 -0.47 -14.32
N ALA A 145 12.16 -1.72 -14.19
CA ALA A 145 10.86 -2.04 -13.60
C ALA A 145 10.78 -1.64 -12.12
N LEU A 146 11.84 -1.89 -11.35
CA LEU A 146 11.93 -1.49 -9.94
C LEU A 146 11.94 0.04 -9.77
N ASP A 147 12.70 0.76 -10.59
CA ASP A 147 12.75 2.22 -10.56
C ASP A 147 11.39 2.84 -10.88
N ASN A 148 10.69 2.27 -11.88
CA ASN A 148 9.34 2.70 -12.23
C ASN A 148 8.33 2.41 -11.11
N LEU A 149 8.43 1.24 -10.47
CA LEU A 149 7.58 0.91 -9.31
C LEU A 149 7.82 1.86 -8.14
N GLU A 150 9.07 2.13 -7.78
CA GLU A 150 9.39 3.09 -6.71
C GLU A 150 8.87 4.49 -7.04
N SER A 151 9.07 4.94 -8.28
CA SER A 151 8.57 6.23 -8.72
C SER A 151 7.04 6.30 -8.65
N LEU A 152 6.32 5.25 -9.04
CA LEU A 152 4.86 5.18 -8.94
C LEU A 152 4.39 5.20 -7.49
N LEU A 153 4.95 4.32 -6.65
CA LEU A 153 4.56 4.17 -5.25
C LEU A 153 4.86 5.41 -4.41
N SER A 154 5.96 6.10 -4.67
CA SER A 154 6.33 7.34 -3.98
C SER A 154 5.33 8.49 -4.17
N GLN A 155 4.49 8.43 -5.21
CA GLN A 155 3.39 9.38 -5.39
C GLN A 155 2.38 9.26 -4.25
N PHE A 156 2.21 8.04 -3.71
CA PHE A 156 1.32 7.69 -2.61
C PHE A 156 2.06 7.56 -1.27
N SER A 157 3.28 8.10 -1.15
CA SER A 157 4.15 7.93 0.04
C SER A 157 4.51 6.47 0.37
N LEU A 158 4.42 5.57 -0.61
CA LEU A 158 4.84 4.18 -0.47
C LEU A 158 6.26 3.98 -1.02
N SER A 159 6.91 2.90 -0.60
CA SER A 159 8.23 2.50 -1.10
C SER A 159 8.29 0.98 -1.30
N ILE A 160 8.96 0.52 -2.36
CA ILE A 160 9.19 -0.92 -2.65
C ILE A 160 10.00 -1.62 -1.54
N TYR A 161 10.59 -0.87 -0.62
CA TYR A 161 11.36 -1.43 0.49
C TYR A 161 10.53 -1.71 1.75
N SER A 162 9.28 -1.20 1.82
CA SER A 162 8.41 -1.34 2.97
C SER A 162 6.95 -1.13 2.57
N ILE A 163 6.29 -2.19 2.12
CA ILE A 163 4.86 -2.19 1.82
C ILE A 163 4.18 -3.16 2.78
N ASP A 164 3.37 -2.66 3.72
CA ASP A 164 2.56 -3.51 4.59
C ASP A 164 1.15 -2.92 4.77
N PHE A 165 0.20 -3.32 3.91
CA PHE A 165 -1.18 -2.82 3.99
C PHE A 165 -1.97 -3.30 5.20
N GLU A 166 -1.43 -4.22 6.02
CA GLU A 166 -2.10 -4.72 7.22
C GLU A 166 -1.72 -3.90 8.45
N ASN A 167 -0.43 -3.59 8.59
CA ASN A 167 0.12 -2.93 9.78
C ASN A 167 0.46 -1.45 9.57
N ASP A 168 0.72 -1.02 8.34
CA ASP A 168 1.06 0.38 8.04
C ASP A 168 -0.16 1.31 8.11
N PRO A 169 0.09 2.63 8.20
CA PRO A 169 -0.92 3.66 8.02
C PRO A 169 -1.81 3.42 6.80
N VAL A 170 -3.07 3.83 6.93
CA VAL A 170 -4.04 3.76 5.84
C VAL A 170 -3.83 4.96 4.92
N ILE A 171 -3.65 4.69 3.64
CA ILE A 171 -3.37 5.74 2.65
C ILE A 171 -4.63 6.01 1.82
N TYR A 172 -4.95 7.29 1.66
CA TYR A 172 -6.04 7.76 0.80
C TYR A 172 -5.54 8.77 -0.22
N PHE A 173 -5.89 8.55 -1.47
CA PHE A 173 -5.91 9.59 -2.49
C PHE A 173 -7.26 10.31 -2.47
N HIS A 174 -7.24 11.62 -2.37
CA HIS A 174 -8.43 12.44 -2.24
C HIS A 174 -8.47 13.55 -3.29
N GLU A 175 -9.54 13.59 -4.08
CA GLU A 175 -9.88 14.72 -4.95
C GLU A 175 -10.92 15.59 -4.26
N TYR A 176 -10.69 16.90 -4.27
CA TYR A 176 -11.56 17.89 -3.66
C TYR A 176 -11.54 19.19 -4.44
N ARG A 177 -12.62 19.96 -4.35
CA ARG A 177 -12.67 21.33 -4.85
C ARG A 177 -12.45 22.31 -3.70
N MET A 178 -11.65 23.34 -3.95
CA MET A 178 -11.43 24.46 -3.03
C MET A 178 -11.30 25.74 -3.85
N ASN A 179 -12.10 26.75 -3.53
CA ASN A 179 -12.15 28.03 -4.26
C ASN A 179 -12.36 27.86 -5.77
N ASP A 180 -13.31 27.00 -6.16
CA ASP A 180 -13.61 26.65 -7.55
C ASP A 180 -12.46 26.00 -8.35
N GLU A 181 -11.38 25.58 -7.66
CA GLU A 181 -10.28 24.81 -8.25
C GLU A 181 -10.33 23.36 -7.75
N ASP A 182 -10.29 22.40 -8.67
CA ASP A 182 -10.17 20.99 -8.35
C ASP A 182 -8.71 20.70 -7.96
N ARG A 183 -8.52 19.98 -6.87
CA ARG A 183 -7.23 19.68 -6.25
C ARG A 183 -7.17 18.22 -5.87
N SER A 184 -5.95 17.70 -5.77
CA SER A 184 -5.70 16.34 -5.30
C SER A 184 -4.65 16.30 -4.20
N ALA A 185 -4.80 15.36 -3.28
CA ALA A 185 -3.88 15.14 -2.19
C ALA A 185 -3.81 13.67 -1.78
N VAL A 186 -2.73 13.32 -1.10
CA VAL A 186 -2.55 12.04 -0.42
C VAL A 186 -2.56 12.27 1.08
N PHE A 187 -3.30 11.41 1.78
CA PHE A 187 -3.41 11.38 3.23
C PHE A 187 -2.87 10.04 3.75
N GLU A 188 -2.09 10.11 4.82
CA GLU A 188 -1.75 8.95 5.64
C GLU A 188 -2.47 9.07 6.98
N LEU A 189 -3.22 8.03 7.37
CA LEU A 189 -3.98 7.98 8.60
C LEU A 189 -3.50 6.83 9.48
N ASP A 190 -3.40 7.06 10.78
CA ASP A 190 -3.16 5.98 11.73
C ASP A 190 -4.33 5.01 11.70
N ARG A 191 -4.03 3.72 11.56
CA ARG A 191 -5.06 2.68 11.43
C ARG A 191 -5.95 2.56 12.67
N LYS A 192 -5.42 2.83 13.86
CA LYS A 192 -6.12 2.63 15.14
C LYS A 192 -6.80 3.91 15.62
N SER A 193 -6.10 5.04 15.64
CA SER A 193 -6.64 6.32 16.08
C SER A 193 -7.43 7.04 14.99
N SER A 194 -7.23 6.68 13.71
CA SER A 194 -7.73 7.40 12.54
C SER A 194 -7.18 8.83 12.40
N GLU A 195 -6.18 9.21 13.21
CA GLU A 195 -5.57 10.52 13.14
C GLU A 195 -4.77 10.67 11.84
N ILE A 196 -4.77 11.88 11.27
CA ILE A 196 -3.96 12.18 10.09
C ILE A 196 -2.51 12.31 10.52
N LEU A 197 -1.67 11.42 10.01
CA LEU A 197 -0.23 11.40 10.23
C LEU A 197 0.48 12.30 9.22
N SER A 198 0.03 12.28 7.97
CA SER A 198 0.64 13.03 6.88
C SER A 198 -0.41 13.54 5.88
N PHE A 199 -0.10 14.69 5.27
CA PHE A 199 -0.87 15.29 4.18
C PHE A 199 0.09 15.84 3.13
N LYS A 200 -0.11 15.44 1.87
CA LYS A 200 0.67 15.88 0.72
C LYS A 200 -0.26 16.35 -0.40
N GLU A 201 -0.31 17.66 -0.62
CA GLU A 201 -1.02 18.25 -1.77
C GLU A 201 -0.23 17.97 -3.06
N LEU A 202 -0.89 17.39 -4.06
CA LEU A 202 -0.27 17.00 -5.34
C LEU A 202 -0.40 18.10 -6.40
N GLY A 203 -1.42 18.94 -6.30
CA GLY A 203 -1.64 20.08 -7.20
C GLY A 203 -3.11 20.25 -7.62
N VAL A 204 -3.31 21.16 -8.57
CA VAL A 204 -4.60 21.39 -9.24
C VAL A 204 -4.82 20.30 -10.29
N VAL A 205 -6.04 19.75 -10.35
CA VAL A 205 -6.46 18.68 -11.27
C VAL A 205 -6.91 19.27 -12.60
#